data_AF-A0A0E0E6N7-F1
#
_entry.id   AF-A0A0E0E6N7-F1
#
_cell.length_a   1.000
_cell.length_b   1.000
_cell.length_c   1.000
_cell.angle_alpha   90.00
_cell.angle_beta   90.00
_cell.angle_gamma   90.00
#
_symmetry.space_group_name_H-M   'P 1'
#
loop_
_entity.id
_entity.type
_entity.pdbx_description
1 polymer ?
#
loop_
_entity_poly.entity_id
_entity_poly.type
_entity_poly.pdbx_seq_one_letter_code
_entity_poly.pdbx_strand_id
1 'polypeptide(L)'
;MAAITLLRSASLPGLSDALARDAAAVQHVCSSYLPNNNKEKKRRWILCSLKKTRYKNFDELYMYCYYVAGTVGLMSVPVMGIAPESKATTESVYSAALALGIANQLTNILRDVGEDARRGRIYLPQDELAEAGLSDEDIFNGVVTNKWRSFMKRQIKRARMFFEEAERGVTELSQASRWPVWASLLLYRQILDEIEANDYNNFTKRAYVGKAKKLLALPVAYGRSLLMPYSLRNSQK
;
A
#
# COMPACT_ATOMS: atom_id res chain seq x y z
N MET A 1 -8.31 -6.96 -12.77
CA MET A 1 -9.06 -7.54 -13.91
C MET A 1 -10.48 -7.93 -13.53
N ALA A 2 -10.76 -8.55 -12.37
CA ALA A 2 -12.13 -8.91 -11.98
C ALA A 2 -13.08 -7.73 -11.68
N ALA A 3 -12.57 -6.58 -11.20
CA ALA A 3 -13.39 -5.41 -10.91
C ALA A 3 -13.90 -4.64 -12.15
N ILE A 4 -13.23 -4.80 -13.30
CA ILE A 4 -13.57 -4.07 -14.54
C ILE A 4 -14.73 -4.77 -15.27
N THR A 5 -14.90 -6.09 -15.10
CA THR A 5 -15.94 -6.86 -15.79
C THR A 5 -17.34 -6.67 -15.19
N LEU A 6 -17.45 -6.33 -13.90
CA LEU A 6 -18.74 -6.14 -13.21
C LEU A 6 -19.42 -4.79 -13.52
N LEU A 7 -18.70 -3.81 -14.07
CA LEU A 7 -19.25 -2.48 -14.39
C LEU A 7 -19.92 -2.39 -15.77
N ARG A 8 -19.82 -3.44 -16.60
CA ARG A 8 -20.34 -3.43 -17.98
C ARG A 8 -21.83 -3.75 -18.13
N SER A 9 -22.53 -4.20 -17.08
CA SER A 9 -23.92 -4.71 -17.21
C SER A 9 -25.02 -3.78 -16.71
N ALA A 10 -24.73 -2.55 -16.28
CA ALA A 10 -25.75 -1.59 -15.84
C ALA A 10 -25.78 -0.36 -16.77
N SER A 11 -26.63 -0.41 -17.79
CA SER A 11 -26.85 0.69 -18.74
C SER A 11 -27.75 1.78 -18.11
N LEU A 12 -27.15 2.67 -17.31
CA LEU A 12 -27.80 3.91 -16.85
C LEU A 12 -27.21 5.10 -17.64
N PRO A 13 -28.05 5.98 -18.23
CA PRO A 13 -27.57 7.18 -18.92
C PRO A 13 -26.83 8.10 -17.93
N GLY A 14 -25.59 8.48 -18.27
CA GLY A 14 -24.65 9.22 -17.40
C GLY A 14 -23.50 8.38 -16.85
N LEU A 15 -23.63 7.05 -16.82
CA LEU A 15 -22.54 6.14 -16.44
C LEU A 15 -21.44 6.10 -17.51
N SER A 16 -21.78 6.21 -18.80
CA SER A 16 -20.80 6.23 -19.90
C SER A 16 -19.84 7.41 -19.81
N ASP A 17 -20.34 8.59 -19.45
CA ASP A 17 -19.56 9.82 -19.43
C ASP A 17 -18.69 9.89 -18.17
N ALA A 18 -19.19 9.38 -17.04
CA ALA A 18 -18.39 9.16 -15.84
C ALA A 18 -17.26 8.15 -16.10
N LEU A 19 -17.56 7.00 -16.70
CA LEU A 19 -16.57 5.98 -17.05
C LEU A 19 -15.54 6.48 -18.07
N ALA A 20 -15.95 7.30 -19.03
CA ALA A 20 -15.05 7.92 -20.00
C ALA A 20 -14.11 8.95 -19.34
N ARG A 21 -14.62 9.76 -18.40
CA ARG A 21 -13.81 10.67 -17.59
C ARG A 21 -12.81 9.92 -16.71
N ASP A 22 -13.25 8.84 -16.06
CA ASP A 22 -12.37 8.00 -15.24
C ASP A 22 -11.27 7.34 -16.09
N ALA A 23 -11.61 6.87 -17.29
CA ALA A 23 -10.64 6.30 -18.22
C ALA A 23 -9.61 7.33 -18.70
N ALA A 24 -10.04 8.56 -19.04
CA ALA A 24 -9.15 9.64 -19.43
C ALA A 24 -8.22 10.07 -18.28
N ALA A 25 -8.75 10.14 -17.06
CA ALA A 25 -7.98 10.44 -15.87
C ALA A 25 -6.97 9.33 -15.55
N VAL A 26 -7.35 8.04 -15.63
CA VAL A 26 -6.40 6.92 -15.48
C VAL A 26 -5.30 6.97 -16.54
N GLN A 27 -5.64 7.33 -17.78
CA GLN A 27 -4.65 7.51 -18.85
C GLN A 27 -3.70 8.67 -18.56
N HIS A 28 -4.20 9.79 -18.02
CA HIS A 28 -3.37 10.92 -17.56
C HIS A 28 -2.44 10.53 -16.40
N VAL A 29 -2.92 9.76 -15.42
CA VAL A 29 -2.08 9.23 -14.34
C VAL A 29 -0.97 8.35 -14.89
N CYS A 30 -1.30 7.51 -15.88
CA CYS A 30 -0.32 6.68 -16.54
C CYS A 30 0.77 7.50 -17.26
N SER A 31 0.46 8.70 -17.75
CA SER A 31 1.46 9.56 -18.40
C SER A 31 2.26 10.45 -17.46
N SER A 32 1.62 10.94 -16.38
CA SER A 32 2.20 11.95 -15.50
C SER A 32 2.94 11.36 -14.32
N TYR A 33 2.48 10.21 -13.81
CA TYR A 33 2.96 9.65 -12.54
C TYR A 33 3.61 8.27 -12.68
N LEU A 34 3.67 7.66 -13.86
CA LEU A 34 4.40 6.40 -14.06
C LEU A 34 5.75 6.68 -14.74
N PRO A 35 6.87 6.09 -14.27
CA PRO A 35 8.19 6.41 -14.79
C PRO A 35 8.33 5.77 -16.17
N ASN A 36 8.40 6.63 -17.18
CA ASN A 36 8.37 6.34 -18.62
C ASN A 36 6.97 5.98 -19.15
N ASN A 37 6.48 6.79 -20.09
CA ASN A 37 5.30 6.52 -20.96
C ASN A 37 5.35 5.19 -21.72
N ASN A 38 6.42 4.42 -21.58
CA ASN A 38 6.58 3.13 -22.23
C ASN A 38 5.96 2.03 -21.36
N LYS A 39 4.69 1.69 -21.65
CA LYS A 39 3.97 0.54 -21.08
C LYS A 39 4.80 -0.75 -21.15
N GLU A 40 5.63 -0.93 -22.19
CA GLU A 40 6.53 -2.08 -22.31
C GLU A 40 7.68 -2.03 -21.32
N LYS A 41 8.25 -0.86 -21.02
CA LYS A 41 9.32 -0.72 -20.02
C LYS A 41 8.79 -1.01 -18.61
N LYS A 42 7.59 -0.53 -18.26
CA LYS A 42 6.89 -0.93 -17.02
C LYS A 42 6.64 -2.44 -17.00
N ARG A 43 6.09 -3.01 -18.08
CA ARG A 43 5.86 -4.46 -18.20
C ARG A 43 7.18 -5.24 -18.06
N ARG A 44 8.24 -4.81 -18.73
CA ARG A 44 9.58 -5.40 -18.67
C ARG A 44 10.12 -5.32 -17.24
N TRP A 45 10.00 -4.18 -16.57
CA TRP A 45 10.47 -4.01 -15.20
C TRP A 45 9.71 -4.92 -14.24
N ILE A 46 8.37 -4.97 -14.34
CA ILE A 46 7.55 -5.91 -13.56
C ILE A 46 8.02 -7.35 -13.83
N LEU A 47 8.15 -7.76 -15.10
CA LEU A 47 8.60 -9.11 -15.45
C LEU A 47 10.02 -9.42 -14.93
N CYS A 48 10.95 -8.47 -14.98
CA CYS A 48 12.29 -8.63 -14.42
C CYS A 48 12.25 -8.71 -12.89
N SER A 49 11.42 -7.90 -12.23
CA SER A 49 11.24 -7.92 -10.78
C SER A 49 10.58 -9.21 -10.28
N LEU A 50 9.76 -9.85 -11.11
CA LEU A 50 9.25 -11.20 -10.81
C LEU A 50 10.36 -12.25 -10.80
N LYS A 51 11.48 -12.03 -11.50
CA LYS A 51 12.66 -12.91 -11.46
C LYS A 51 13.66 -12.52 -10.38
N LYS A 52 13.68 -11.25 -9.95
CA LYS A 52 14.58 -10.76 -8.91
C LYS A 52 14.20 -11.35 -7.54
N THR A 53 15.19 -11.90 -6.85
CA THR A 53 15.01 -12.59 -5.57
C THR A 53 15.60 -11.86 -4.38
N ARG A 54 16.43 -10.84 -4.62
CA ARG A 54 17.15 -10.02 -3.61
C ARG A 54 17.15 -8.56 -4.01
N TYR A 55 17.13 -7.66 -3.03
CA TYR A 55 17.12 -6.21 -3.23
C TYR A 55 18.29 -5.59 -2.48
N LYS A 56 19.17 -4.88 -3.19
CA LYS A 56 20.43 -4.38 -2.61
C LYS A 56 20.19 -3.47 -1.41
N ASN A 57 19.22 -2.56 -1.55
CA ASN A 57 18.90 -1.53 -0.58
C ASN A 57 17.41 -1.20 -0.60
N PHE A 58 16.99 -0.31 0.32
CA PHE A 58 15.60 0.12 0.38
C PHE A 58 15.15 0.82 -0.90
N ASP A 59 15.99 1.55 -1.62
CA ASP A 59 15.60 2.22 -2.87
C ASP A 59 15.16 1.22 -3.94
N GLU A 60 15.87 0.11 -4.09
CA GLU A 60 15.47 -0.95 -5.01
C GLU A 60 14.14 -1.60 -4.57
N LEU A 61 13.97 -1.83 -3.27
CA LEU A 61 12.73 -2.38 -2.70
C LEU A 61 11.56 -1.40 -2.86
N TYR A 62 11.81 -0.11 -2.66
CA TYR A 62 10.85 0.96 -2.85
C TYR A 62 10.38 1.00 -4.30
N MET A 63 11.31 0.95 -5.27
CA MET A 63 10.95 0.88 -6.69
C MET A 63 10.10 -0.35 -7.01
N TYR A 64 10.40 -1.50 -6.40
CA TYR A 64 9.53 -2.67 -6.51
C TYR A 64 8.12 -2.40 -5.98
N CYS A 65 7.99 -1.91 -4.74
CA CYS A 65 6.71 -1.57 -4.12
C CYS A 65 5.94 -0.54 -4.95
N TYR A 66 6.65 0.45 -5.47
CA TYR A 66 6.14 1.49 -6.33
C TYR A 66 5.48 0.87 -7.56
N TYR A 67 6.18 0.01 -8.31
CA TYR A 67 5.63 -0.58 -9.52
C TYR A 67 4.45 -1.52 -9.26
N VAL A 68 4.53 -2.39 -8.24
CA VAL A 68 3.53 -3.45 -8.03
C VAL A 68 2.29 -3.00 -7.26
N ALA A 69 2.40 -1.97 -6.42
CA ALA A 69 1.31 -1.52 -5.56
C ALA A 69 1.12 0.00 -5.56
N GLY A 70 2.21 0.78 -5.56
CA GLY A 70 2.15 2.23 -5.64
C GLY A 70 1.39 2.73 -6.89
N THR A 71 1.68 2.14 -8.05
CA THR A 71 0.97 2.47 -9.29
C THR A 71 -0.51 2.12 -9.25
N VAL A 72 -0.90 1.09 -8.48
CA VAL A 72 -2.31 0.73 -8.27
C VAL A 72 -3.02 1.81 -7.45
N GLY A 73 -2.37 2.32 -6.40
CA GLY A 73 -2.89 3.45 -5.62
C GLY A 73 -3.07 4.72 -6.47
N LEU A 74 -2.08 5.05 -7.30
CA LEU A 74 -2.18 6.17 -8.24
C LEU A 74 -3.37 6.01 -9.21
N MET A 75 -3.52 4.82 -9.81
CA MET A 75 -4.62 4.53 -10.74
C MET A 75 -6.00 4.51 -10.06
N SER A 76 -6.10 4.36 -8.74
CA SER A 76 -7.38 4.36 -8.03
C SER A 76 -7.90 5.76 -7.70
N VAL A 77 -7.04 6.79 -7.67
CA VAL A 77 -7.46 8.17 -7.32
C VAL A 77 -8.57 8.71 -8.23
N PRO A 78 -8.51 8.58 -9.57
CA PRO A 78 -9.61 9.02 -10.45
C PRO A 78 -10.95 8.38 -10.12
N VAL A 79 -10.94 7.07 -9.84
CA VAL A 79 -12.15 6.29 -9.52
C VAL A 79 -12.71 6.67 -8.16
N MET A 80 -11.82 6.91 -7.18
CA MET A 80 -12.22 7.33 -5.83
C MET A 80 -12.72 8.78 -5.82
N GLY A 81 -12.20 9.62 -6.71
CA GLY A 81 -12.48 11.05 -6.77
C GLY A 81 -11.90 11.83 -5.59
N ILE A 82 -11.69 13.13 -5.81
CA ILE A 82 -11.31 14.10 -4.79
C ILE A 82 -12.55 14.90 -4.41
N ALA A 83 -12.75 15.15 -3.13
CA ALA A 83 -13.92 15.87 -2.64
C ALA A 83 -13.95 17.30 -3.22
N PRO A 84 -15.09 17.80 -3.71
CA PRO A 84 -15.19 19.15 -4.28
C PRO A 84 -14.76 20.26 -3.31
N GLU A 85 -14.97 20.05 -2.01
CA GLU A 85 -14.60 20.98 -0.94
C GLU A 85 -13.14 20.84 -0.46
N SER A 86 -12.39 19.85 -0.96
CA SER A 86 -10.96 19.69 -0.64
C SER A 86 -10.16 20.90 -1.14
N LYS A 87 -9.24 21.38 -0.29
CA LYS A 87 -8.23 22.39 -0.66
C LYS A 87 -6.86 21.76 -0.89
N ALA A 88 -6.75 20.44 -0.81
CA ALA A 88 -5.51 19.74 -1.07
C ALA A 88 -5.15 19.85 -2.56
N THR A 89 -3.86 19.98 -2.86
CA THR A 89 -3.42 19.90 -4.25
C THR A 89 -3.65 18.49 -4.76
N THR A 90 -4.01 18.35 -6.04
CA THR A 90 -4.14 17.04 -6.69
C THR A 90 -2.89 16.18 -6.43
N GLU A 91 -1.70 16.76 -6.63
CA GLU A 91 -0.41 16.10 -6.37
C GLU A 91 -0.32 15.50 -4.95
N SER A 92 -0.74 16.24 -3.92
CA SER A 92 -0.69 15.74 -2.53
C SER A 92 -1.60 14.52 -2.31
N VAL A 93 -2.78 14.46 -2.96
CA VAL A 93 -3.67 13.30 -2.88
C VAL A 93 -3.06 12.10 -3.61
N TYR A 94 -2.44 12.32 -4.77
CA TYR A 94 -1.72 11.27 -5.49
C TYR A 94 -0.52 10.74 -4.71
N SER A 95 0.26 11.60 -4.05
CA SER A 95 1.37 11.20 -3.17
C SER A 95 0.87 10.35 -1.99
N ALA A 96 -0.23 10.74 -1.36
CA ALA A 96 -0.84 9.93 -0.30
C ALA A 96 -1.36 8.57 -0.79
N ALA A 97 -1.96 8.52 -1.99
CA ALA A 97 -2.40 7.27 -2.60
C ALA A 97 -1.21 6.36 -2.98
N LEU A 98 -0.11 6.95 -3.44
CA LEU A 98 1.15 6.25 -3.66
C LEU A 98 1.68 5.66 -2.35
N ALA A 99 1.76 6.48 -1.30
CA ALA A 99 2.20 6.07 0.03
C ALA A 99 1.35 4.89 0.58
N LEU A 100 0.03 4.91 0.37
CA LEU A 100 -0.85 3.81 0.76
C LEU A 100 -0.49 2.51 0.04
N GLY A 101 -0.24 2.59 -1.27
CA GLY A 101 0.20 1.44 -2.08
C GLY A 101 1.54 0.87 -1.59
N ILE A 102 2.52 1.74 -1.31
CA ILE A 102 3.81 1.33 -0.74
C ILE A 102 3.63 0.68 0.63
N ALA A 103 2.88 1.30 1.54
CA ALA A 103 2.62 0.79 2.89
C ALA A 103 2.00 -0.61 2.87
N ASN A 104 1.00 -0.81 2.00
CA ASN A 104 0.35 -2.11 1.84
C ASN A 104 1.31 -3.18 1.32
N GLN A 105 2.21 -2.83 0.39
CA GLN A 105 3.16 -3.80 -0.15
C GLN A 105 4.29 -4.13 0.83
N LEU A 106 4.80 -3.13 1.55
CA LEU A 106 5.75 -3.37 2.65
C LEU A 106 5.11 -4.28 3.70
N THR A 107 3.84 -4.05 4.04
CA THR A 107 3.09 -4.91 4.97
C THR A 107 2.97 -6.36 4.46
N ASN A 108 2.71 -6.56 3.16
CA ASN A 108 2.69 -7.90 2.56
C ASN A 108 4.07 -8.59 2.71
N ILE A 109 5.15 -7.89 2.35
CA ILE A 109 6.52 -8.40 2.48
C ILE A 109 6.84 -8.79 3.93
N LEU A 110 6.50 -7.93 4.90
CA LEU A 110 6.76 -8.19 6.31
C LEU A 110 5.89 -9.31 6.88
N ARG A 111 4.67 -9.49 6.39
CA ARG A 111 3.79 -10.58 6.83
C ARG A 111 4.23 -11.94 6.28
N ASP A 112 4.75 -11.96 5.06
CA ASP A 112 4.92 -13.18 4.25
C ASP A 112 6.39 -13.65 4.16
N VAL A 113 7.31 -13.12 4.99
CA VAL A 113 8.76 -13.43 4.96
C VAL A 113 9.06 -14.93 4.86
N GLY A 114 8.46 -15.76 5.71
CA GLY A 114 8.71 -17.20 5.67
C GLY A 114 8.16 -17.91 4.42
N GLU A 115 7.03 -17.45 3.89
CA GLU A 115 6.46 -17.97 2.64
C GLU A 115 7.35 -17.60 1.45
N ASP A 116 7.84 -16.37 1.41
CA ASP A 116 8.78 -15.91 0.39
C ASP A 116 10.12 -16.65 0.48
N ALA A 117 10.64 -16.85 1.69
CA ALA A 117 11.88 -17.59 1.93
C ALA A 117 11.79 -19.03 1.41
N ARG A 118 10.69 -19.74 1.66
CA ARG A 118 10.45 -21.09 1.10
C ARG A 118 10.42 -21.12 -0.43
N ARG A 119 10.17 -19.98 -1.07
CA ARG A 119 10.20 -19.81 -2.54
C ARG A 119 11.54 -19.28 -3.04
N GLY A 120 12.57 -19.25 -2.19
CA GLY A 120 13.91 -18.73 -2.50
C GLY A 120 13.99 -17.21 -2.59
N ARG A 121 12.99 -16.46 -2.08
CA ARG A 121 12.90 -15.00 -2.20
C ARG A 121 13.09 -14.31 -0.86
N ILE A 122 13.83 -13.21 -0.88
CA ILE A 122 14.03 -12.32 0.27
C ILE A 122 13.88 -10.90 -0.26
N TYR A 123 12.72 -10.30 -0.01
CA TYR A 123 12.41 -8.94 -0.42
C TYR A 123 13.11 -7.88 0.46
N LEU A 124 13.51 -8.26 1.67
CA LEU A 124 14.12 -7.38 2.65
C LEU A 124 15.45 -6.78 2.13
N PRO A 125 15.74 -5.50 2.40
CA PRO A 125 16.96 -4.84 1.94
C PRO A 125 18.21 -5.56 2.47
N GLN A 126 19.11 -5.93 1.56
CA GLN A 126 20.28 -6.76 1.88
C GLN A 126 21.33 -5.99 2.69
N ASP A 127 21.52 -4.71 2.40
CA ASP A 127 22.35 -3.80 3.20
C ASP A 127 21.87 -3.72 4.66
N GLU A 128 20.57 -3.54 4.90
CA GLU A 128 20.00 -3.41 6.24
C GLU A 128 19.98 -4.75 7.00
N LEU A 129 19.87 -5.87 6.29
CA LEU A 129 20.07 -7.21 6.87
C LEU A 129 21.53 -7.37 7.32
N ALA A 130 22.49 -7.01 6.47
CA ALA A 130 23.91 -7.06 6.80
C ALA A 130 24.25 -6.15 7.99
N GLU A 131 23.72 -4.93 8.04
CA GLU A 131 23.85 -4.01 9.19
C GLU A 131 23.26 -4.58 10.48
N ALA A 132 22.19 -5.39 10.38
CA ALA A 132 21.61 -6.10 11.51
C ALA A 132 22.40 -7.37 11.90
N GLY A 133 23.43 -7.74 11.13
CA GLY A 133 24.18 -8.98 11.29
C GLY A 133 23.32 -10.22 11.01
N LEU A 134 22.46 -10.14 9.98
CA LEU A 134 21.61 -11.20 9.47
C LEU A 134 22.03 -11.55 8.04
N SER A 135 22.15 -12.84 7.77
CA SER A 135 22.43 -13.41 6.46
C SER A 135 21.17 -14.00 5.82
N ASP A 136 21.25 -14.30 4.52
CA ASP A 136 20.21 -15.06 3.83
C ASP A 136 19.94 -16.42 4.50
N GLU A 137 20.98 -17.08 5.02
CA GLU A 137 20.87 -18.36 5.69
C GLU A 137 20.08 -18.24 7.00
N ASP A 138 20.25 -17.15 7.75
CA ASP A 138 19.43 -16.87 8.94
C ASP A 138 17.94 -16.73 8.59
N ILE A 139 17.64 -16.09 7.45
CA ILE A 139 16.28 -15.92 6.94
C ILE A 139 15.67 -17.26 6.50
N PHE A 140 16.46 -18.10 5.82
CA PHE A 140 16.01 -19.43 5.40
C PHE A 140 15.83 -20.40 6.57
N ASN A 141 16.69 -20.32 7.58
CA ASN A 141 16.57 -21.11 8.82
C ASN A 141 15.35 -20.67 9.66
N GLY A 142 14.88 -19.43 9.48
CA GLY A 142 13.63 -18.95 10.04
C GLY A 142 13.62 -18.84 11.57
N VAL A 143 14.78 -18.58 12.18
CA VAL A 143 14.93 -18.47 13.63
C VAL A 143 14.72 -17.03 14.09
N VAL A 144 13.77 -16.85 15.02
CA VAL A 144 13.43 -15.53 15.58
C VAL A 144 14.43 -15.13 16.67
N THR A 145 15.50 -14.45 16.26
CA THR A 145 16.55 -13.92 17.16
C THR A 145 16.25 -12.49 17.63
N ASN A 146 17.00 -11.99 18.62
CA ASN A 146 16.90 -10.57 19.03
C ASN A 146 17.33 -9.60 17.92
N LYS A 147 18.28 -10.01 17.08
CA LYS A 147 18.67 -9.26 15.87
C LYS A 147 17.50 -9.15 14.90
N TRP A 148 16.79 -10.26 14.66
CA TRP A 148 15.58 -10.30 13.84
C TRP A 148 14.48 -9.37 14.37
N ARG A 149 14.15 -9.47 15.67
CA ARG A 149 13.14 -8.59 16.28
C ARG A 149 13.48 -7.11 16.10
N SER A 150 14.74 -6.74 16.35
CA SER A 150 15.22 -5.36 16.18
C SER A 150 15.16 -4.90 14.72
N PHE A 151 15.52 -5.76 13.77
CA PHE A 151 15.39 -5.49 12.34
C PHE A 151 13.92 -5.28 11.94
N MET A 152 13.02 -6.19 12.34
CA MET A 152 11.59 -6.11 12.03
C MET A 152 10.93 -4.85 12.60
N LYS A 153 11.29 -4.44 13.82
CA LYS A 153 10.82 -3.17 14.41
C LYS A 153 11.14 -1.96 13.51
N ARG A 154 12.34 -1.90 12.92
CA ARG A 154 12.71 -0.82 12.00
C ARG A 154 11.87 -0.85 10.72
N GLN A 155 11.65 -2.03 10.15
CA GLN A 155 10.84 -2.16 8.93
C GLN A 155 9.36 -1.83 9.18
N ILE A 156 8.81 -2.28 10.31
CA ILE A 156 7.43 -1.96 10.69
C ILE A 156 7.27 -0.46 10.91
N LYS A 157 8.22 0.19 11.59
CA LYS A 157 8.23 1.65 11.75
C LYS A 157 8.19 2.36 10.40
N ARG A 158 9.01 1.91 9.45
CA ARG A 158 9.03 2.45 8.07
C ARG A 158 7.67 2.29 7.38
N ALA A 159 7.04 1.11 7.45
CA ALA A 159 5.72 0.91 6.86
C ALA A 159 4.65 1.81 7.49
N ARG A 160 4.70 2.02 8.82
CA ARG A 160 3.79 2.93 9.54
C ARG A 160 3.97 4.39 9.11
N MET A 161 5.18 4.84 8.81
CA MET A 161 5.40 6.20 8.28
C MET A 161 4.67 6.43 6.95
N PHE A 162 4.66 5.44 6.05
CA PHE A 162 3.88 5.53 4.81
C PHE A 162 2.36 5.49 5.05
N PHE A 163 1.88 4.73 6.04
CA PHE A 163 0.47 4.80 6.44
C PHE A 163 0.10 6.18 6.97
N GLU A 164 0.93 6.80 7.80
CA GLU A 164 0.69 8.15 8.32
C GLU A 164 0.65 9.21 7.21
N GLU A 165 1.48 9.07 6.18
CA GLU A 165 1.40 9.90 4.99
C GLU A 165 0.09 9.68 4.22
N ALA A 166 -0.28 8.41 4.00
CA ALA A 166 -1.51 8.03 3.32
C ALA A 166 -2.77 8.58 4.00
N GLU A 167 -2.83 8.49 5.33
CA GLU A 167 -3.98 8.93 6.14
C GLU A 167 -4.41 10.38 5.85
N ARG A 168 -3.44 11.27 5.55
CA ARG A 168 -3.72 12.67 5.21
C ARG A 168 -4.54 12.79 3.93
N GLY A 169 -4.21 12.02 2.90
CA GLY A 169 -4.93 12.04 1.62
C GLY A 169 -6.26 11.31 1.62
N VAL A 170 -6.47 10.32 2.50
CA VAL A 170 -7.76 9.59 2.54
C VAL A 170 -8.92 10.52 2.86
N THR A 171 -8.72 11.51 3.72
CA THR A 171 -9.77 12.50 4.07
C THR A 171 -10.10 13.46 2.94
N GLU A 172 -9.22 13.59 1.95
CA GLU A 172 -9.40 14.48 0.79
C GLU A 172 -10.22 13.82 -0.33
N LEU A 173 -10.41 12.50 -0.27
CA LEU A 173 -11.21 11.76 -1.25
C LEU A 173 -12.70 12.12 -1.18
N SER A 174 -13.44 11.84 -2.24
CA SER A 174 -14.91 11.94 -2.25
C SER A 174 -15.53 11.17 -1.09
N GLN A 175 -16.59 11.71 -0.48
CA GLN A 175 -17.23 11.15 0.71
C GLN A 175 -17.55 9.65 0.61
N ALA A 176 -18.07 9.21 -0.55
CA ALA A 176 -18.44 7.81 -0.81
C ALA A 176 -17.23 6.86 -0.77
N SER A 177 -16.04 7.36 -1.07
CA SER A 177 -14.80 6.58 -1.17
C SER A 177 -14.03 6.51 0.15
N ARG A 178 -14.25 7.46 1.06
CA ARG A 178 -13.49 7.58 2.33
C ARG A 178 -13.60 6.34 3.20
N TRP A 179 -14.82 5.82 3.39
CA TRP A 179 -15.06 4.69 4.30
C TRP A 179 -14.33 3.41 3.87
N PRO A 180 -14.48 2.89 2.63
CA PRO A 180 -13.77 1.67 2.23
C PRO A 180 -12.25 1.85 2.23
N VAL A 181 -11.73 3.04 1.90
CA VAL A 181 -10.29 3.32 1.93
C VAL A 181 -9.78 3.36 3.38
N TRP A 182 -10.48 4.01 4.30
CA TRP A 182 -10.15 3.98 5.72
C TRP A 182 -10.20 2.57 6.30
N ALA A 183 -11.23 1.79 5.95
CA ALA A 183 -11.35 0.41 6.40
C ALA A 183 -10.14 -0.42 5.93
N SER A 184 -9.80 -0.34 4.64
CA SER A 184 -8.63 -1.02 4.08
C SER A 184 -7.33 -0.60 4.77
N LEU A 185 -7.10 0.71 4.93
CA LEU A 185 -5.91 1.27 5.58
C LEU A 185 -5.76 0.74 7.01
N LEU A 186 -6.82 0.81 7.82
CA LEU A 186 -6.78 0.38 9.22
C LEU A 186 -6.55 -1.12 9.35
N LEU A 187 -7.20 -1.92 8.51
CA LEU A 187 -7.00 -3.37 8.51
C LEU A 187 -5.57 -3.76 8.11
N TYR A 188 -4.99 -3.08 7.10
CA TYR A 188 -3.61 -3.33 6.71
C TYR A 188 -2.62 -2.89 7.80
N ARG A 189 -2.84 -1.71 8.40
CA ARG A 189 -2.02 -1.23 9.53
C ARG A 189 -2.07 -2.20 10.72
N GLN A 190 -3.23 -2.81 10.99
CA GLN A 190 -3.39 -3.82 12.05
C GLN A 190 -2.62 -5.12 11.78
N ILE A 191 -2.32 -5.48 10.53
CA ILE A 191 -1.45 -6.64 10.24
C ILE A 191 -0.07 -6.44 10.88
N LEU A 192 0.45 -5.21 10.88
CA LEU A 192 1.72 -4.90 11.53
C LEU A 192 1.62 -5.12 13.05
N ASP A 193 0.50 -4.73 13.67
CA ASP A 193 0.24 -5.00 15.09
C ASP A 193 0.22 -6.52 15.38
N GLU A 194 -0.31 -7.33 14.47
CA GLU A 194 -0.33 -8.80 14.61
C GLU A 194 1.07 -9.43 14.45
N ILE A 195 1.95 -8.84 13.63
CA ILE A 195 3.36 -9.23 13.57
C ILE A 195 4.07 -8.91 14.90
N GLU A 196 3.73 -7.80 15.53
CA GLU A 196 4.30 -7.46 16.85
C GLU A 196 3.75 -8.39 17.94
N ALA A 197 2.44 -8.66 17.92
CA ALA A 197 1.77 -9.52 18.89
C ALA A 197 2.22 -11.00 18.81
N ASN A 198 2.69 -11.46 17.65
CA ASN A 198 3.23 -12.80 17.48
C ASN A 198 4.75 -12.89 17.74
N ASP A 199 5.32 -11.87 18.39
CA ASP A 199 6.75 -11.73 18.69
C ASP A 199 7.64 -11.79 17.41
N TYR A 200 7.16 -11.18 16.33
CA TYR A 200 7.85 -11.07 15.05
C TYR A 200 8.12 -12.43 14.37
N ASN A 201 7.36 -13.47 14.73
CA ASN A 201 7.45 -14.79 14.10
C ASN A 201 6.61 -14.87 12.82
N ASN A 202 7.07 -14.19 11.78
CA ASN A 202 6.53 -14.21 10.41
C ASN A 202 7.24 -15.25 9.50
N PHE A 203 8.16 -16.06 10.05
CA PHE A 203 8.74 -17.20 9.35
C PHE A 203 7.78 -18.39 9.31
N THR A 204 7.14 -18.68 10.44
CA THR A 204 6.25 -19.85 10.60
C THR A 204 4.79 -19.47 10.74
N LYS A 205 4.49 -18.26 11.25
CA LYS A 205 3.12 -17.81 11.49
C LYS A 205 2.82 -16.58 10.64
N ARG A 206 1.96 -16.76 9.64
CA ARG A 206 1.43 -15.65 8.86
C ARG A 206 0.50 -14.79 9.72
N ALA A 207 0.79 -13.50 9.85
CA ALA A 207 -0.02 -12.58 10.64
C ALA A 207 -1.34 -12.26 9.93
N TYR A 208 -2.47 -12.32 10.64
CA TYR A 208 -3.79 -11.99 10.10
C TYR A 208 -4.62 -11.24 11.13
N VAL A 209 -5.42 -10.28 10.68
CA VAL A 209 -6.37 -9.59 11.54
C VAL A 209 -7.57 -10.51 11.79
N GLY A 210 -7.82 -10.84 13.06
CA GLY A 210 -8.95 -11.66 13.48
C GLY A 210 -10.32 -11.04 13.15
N LYS A 211 -11.37 -11.86 13.05
CA LYS A 211 -12.74 -11.40 12.70
C LYS A 211 -13.25 -10.30 13.65
N ALA A 212 -13.00 -10.42 14.95
CA ALA A 212 -13.42 -9.42 15.93
C ALA A 212 -12.73 -8.06 15.71
N LYS A 213 -11.40 -8.04 15.51
CA LYS A 213 -10.66 -6.81 15.20
C LYS A 213 -11.14 -6.18 13.88
N LYS A 214 -11.47 -6.98 12.86
CA LYS A 214 -12.09 -6.49 11.63
C LYS A 214 -13.42 -5.80 11.88
N LEU A 215 -14.31 -6.42 12.64
CA LEU A 215 -15.60 -5.84 12.99
C LEU A 215 -15.45 -4.53 13.78
N LEU A 216 -14.52 -4.47 14.72
CA LEU A 216 -14.24 -3.25 15.49
C LEU A 216 -13.58 -2.13 14.64
N ALA A 217 -12.83 -2.48 13.60
CA ALA A 217 -12.21 -1.50 12.72
C ALA A 217 -13.23 -0.75 11.83
N LEU A 218 -14.36 -1.38 11.49
CA LEU A 218 -15.35 -0.78 10.58
C LEU A 218 -16.05 0.47 11.14
N PRO A 219 -16.56 0.48 12.40
CA PRO A 219 -17.10 1.69 13.01
C PRO A 219 -16.07 2.80 13.15
N VAL A 220 -14.81 2.46 13.48
CA VAL A 220 -13.72 3.44 13.58
C VAL A 220 -13.42 4.05 12.20
N ALA A 221 -13.35 3.22 11.16
CA ALA A 221 -13.19 3.67 9.78
C ALA A 221 -14.35 4.57 9.36
N TYR A 222 -15.58 4.21 9.72
CA TYR A 222 -16.76 5.01 9.42
C TYR A 222 -16.71 6.38 10.11
N GLY A 223 -16.42 6.42 11.41
CA GLY A 223 -16.24 7.68 12.14
C GLY A 223 -15.17 8.57 11.53
N ARG A 224 -14.02 8.00 11.12
CA ARG A 224 -12.96 8.76 10.41
C ARG A 224 -13.40 9.25 9.04
N SER A 225 -14.24 8.50 8.33
CA SER A 225 -14.74 8.88 7.01
C SER A 225 -15.68 10.09 7.03
N LEU A 226 -16.34 10.35 8.17
CA LEU A 226 -17.22 11.50 8.37
C LEU A 226 -16.46 12.80 8.65
N LEU A 227 -15.17 12.71 8.93
CA LEU A 227 -14.37 13.89 9.20
C LEU A 227 -14.23 14.75 7.94
N MET A 228 -14.31 16.08 8.12
CA MET A 228 -14.02 17.02 7.04
C MET A 228 -12.57 16.90 6.55
N PRO A 229 -12.30 17.23 5.27
CA PRO A 229 -10.97 17.24 4.69
C PRO A 229 -9.91 17.84 5.61
N TYR A 230 -8.77 17.16 5.72
CA TYR A 230 -7.66 17.59 6.57
C TYR A 230 -7.16 18.99 6.18
N SER A 231 -7.13 19.29 4.88
CA SER A 231 -6.76 20.60 4.35
C SER A 231 -7.60 21.73 4.94
N LEU A 232 -8.91 21.50 5.16
CA LEU A 232 -9.81 22.50 5.74
C LEU A 232 -9.60 22.69 7.24
N ARG A 233 -9.25 21.61 7.95
CA ARG A 233 -9.06 21.63 9.40
C ARG A 233 -7.77 22.34 9.83
N ASN A 234 -6.73 22.25 9.02
CA ASN A 234 -5.45 22.90 9.28
C ASN A 234 -5.36 24.34 8.77
N SER A 235 -6.24 24.80 7.86
CA SER A 235 -6.33 26.23 7.48
C SER A 235 -7.05 27.10 8.53
N GLN A 236 -7.54 26.52 9.62
CA GLN A 236 -8.26 27.19 10.71
C GLN A 236 -7.40 27.34 11.98
N LYS A 237 -6.12 26.95 11.92
CA LYS A 237 -5.11 27.18 12.97
C LYS A 237 -4.06 28.13 12.43
#